data_AF-A0A1I6HQR5-F1
#
_entry.id   AF-A0A1I6HQR5-F1
#
_cell.length_a   1.000
_cell.length_b   1.000
_cell.length_c   1.000
_cell.angle_alpha   90.00
_cell.angle_beta   90.00
_cell.angle_gamma   90.00
#
_symmetry.space_group_name_H-M   'P 1'
#
loop_
_entity.id
_entity.type
_entity.pdbx_description
1 polymer ?
#
loop_
_entity_poly.entity_id
_entity_poly.type
_entity_poly.pdbx_seq_one_letter_code
_entity_poly.pdbx_strand_id
1 'polypeptide(L)'
;MLTGAQIPFPIVADRIGEIANLYGMIAPNVSNTSTVRDVFIIDPEQIIRAILVYPITNGRNIPEILRLLIALQTTDEFNVITPANWQPGDPVLVPPPRTYTQLVERVNDPSQQGLECADWFWCYKPILTTK
;
A
#
# COMPACT_ATOMS: atom_id res chain seq x y z
N MET A 1 -20.15 19.45 -12.78
CA MET A 1 -19.46 18.68 -13.85
C MET A 1 -18.22 19.48 -14.21
N LEU A 2 -17.02 18.93 -14.04
CA LEU A 2 -15.77 19.63 -14.37
C LEU A 2 -15.50 19.45 -15.88
N THR A 3 -15.54 20.54 -16.65
CA THR A 3 -15.20 20.56 -18.07
C THR A 3 -13.92 21.37 -18.28
N GLY A 4 -13.08 20.99 -19.25
CA GLY A 4 -11.81 21.68 -19.52
C GLY A 4 -10.65 21.28 -18.62
N ALA A 5 -10.79 20.22 -17.82
CA ALA A 5 -9.69 19.67 -17.04
C ALA A 5 -8.66 19.01 -17.98
N GLN A 6 -7.40 19.39 -17.84
CA GLN A 6 -6.29 18.70 -18.51
C GLN A 6 -5.96 17.41 -17.77
N ILE A 7 -5.67 16.35 -18.52
CA ILE A 7 -5.23 15.06 -17.99
C ILE A 7 -3.71 14.98 -18.15
N PRO A 8 -2.93 15.18 -17.07
CA PRO A 8 -1.47 15.35 -17.18
C PRO A 8 -0.71 14.02 -17.19
N PHE A 9 -1.41 12.89 -17.23
CA PHE A 9 -0.81 11.54 -17.18
C PHE A 9 -1.14 10.77 -18.46
N PRO A 10 -0.26 9.82 -18.86
CA PRO A 10 -0.46 9.04 -20.07
C PRO A 10 -1.65 8.09 -19.93
N ILE A 11 -2.28 7.78 -21.06
CA ILE A 11 -3.33 6.77 -21.19
C ILE A 11 -2.88 5.77 -22.25
N VAL A 12 -2.76 4.51 -21.84
CA VAL A 12 -2.37 3.42 -22.75
C VAL A 12 -3.57 3.01 -23.61
N ALA A 13 -3.37 2.90 -24.92
CA ALA A 13 -4.35 2.40 -25.86
C ALA A 13 -4.10 0.92 -26.18
N ASP A 14 -4.66 0.02 -25.38
CA ASP A 14 -4.52 -1.44 -25.55
C ASP A 14 -5.60 -2.02 -26.48
N ARG A 15 -5.48 -1.78 -27.79
CA ARG A 15 -6.54 -2.09 -28.77
C ARG A 15 -6.83 -3.59 -28.93
N ILE A 16 -5.82 -4.43 -28.76
CA ILE A 16 -5.93 -5.88 -28.90
C ILE A 16 -6.07 -6.60 -27.55
N GLY A 17 -6.03 -5.85 -26.43
CA GLY A 17 -6.20 -6.38 -25.08
C GLY A 17 -5.00 -7.19 -24.58
N GLU A 18 -3.81 -7.02 -25.15
CA GLU A 18 -2.64 -7.83 -24.79
C GLU A 18 -2.20 -7.55 -23.35
N ILE A 19 -2.16 -6.27 -22.97
CA ILE A 19 -1.82 -5.85 -21.60
C ILE A 19 -2.92 -6.29 -20.64
N ALA A 20 -4.18 -6.06 -21.01
CA ALA A 20 -5.33 -6.44 -20.21
C ALA A 20 -5.37 -7.95 -19.90
N ASN A 21 -5.06 -8.79 -20.89
CA ASN A 21 -4.98 -10.24 -20.71
C ASN A 21 -3.78 -10.64 -19.83
N LEU A 22 -2.60 -10.05 -20.08
CA LEU A 22 -1.39 -10.36 -19.32
C LEU A 22 -1.55 -10.06 -17.81
N TYR A 23 -2.22 -8.96 -17.50
CA TYR A 23 -2.47 -8.53 -16.12
C TYR A 23 -3.79 -9.07 -15.53
N GLY A 24 -4.53 -9.92 -16.27
CA GLY A 24 -5.77 -10.51 -15.77
C GLY A 24 -6.91 -9.50 -15.53
N MET A 25 -6.90 -8.37 -16.23
CA MET A 25 -7.91 -7.30 -16.09
C MET A 25 -9.27 -7.66 -16.72
N ILE A 26 -9.36 -8.77 -17.44
CA ILE A 26 -10.58 -9.24 -18.10
C ILE A 26 -11.23 -10.31 -17.22
N ALA A 27 -12.41 -10.00 -16.69
CA ALA A 27 -13.21 -10.96 -15.92
C ALA A 27 -14.16 -11.72 -16.87
N PRO A 28 -13.93 -13.03 -17.14
CA PRO A 28 -14.68 -13.78 -18.16
C PRO A 28 -16.19 -13.83 -17.91
N ASN A 29 -16.61 -13.75 -16.64
CA ASN A 29 -18.01 -13.82 -16.23
C ASN A 29 -18.74 -12.46 -16.23
N VAL A 30 -18.04 -11.36 -16.51
CA VAL A 30 -18.61 -9.99 -16.44
C VAL A 30 -18.65 -9.34 -17.83
N SER A 31 -17.59 -9.52 -18.63
CA SER A 31 -17.53 -9.02 -19.99
C SER A 31 -16.46 -9.77 -20.78
N ASN A 32 -16.76 -10.17 -22.00
CA ASN A 32 -15.78 -10.76 -22.92
C ASN A 32 -14.86 -9.70 -23.57
N THR A 33 -15.11 -8.41 -23.35
CA THR A 33 -14.45 -7.33 -24.10
C THR A 33 -14.07 -6.10 -23.27
N SER A 34 -14.43 -6.04 -21.98
CA SER A 34 -14.19 -4.86 -21.14
C SER A 34 -13.43 -5.24 -19.88
N THR A 35 -12.39 -4.46 -19.57
CA THR A 35 -11.65 -4.61 -18.32
C THR A 35 -12.50 -4.25 -17.12
N VAL A 36 -12.24 -4.90 -15.99
CA VAL A 36 -12.70 -4.38 -14.69
C VAL A 36 -11.80 -3.21 -14.27
N ARG A 37 -12.14 -2.55 -13.15
CA ARG A 37 -11.43 -1.34 -12.71
C ARG A 37 -10.26 -1.73 -11.82
N ASP A 38 -9.23 -2.29 -12.42
CA ASP A 38 -8.00 -2.66 -11.73
C ASP A 38 -7.12 -1.45 -11.42
N VAL A 39 -6.34 -1.57 -10.35
CA VAL A 39 -5.26 -0.67 -9.96
C VAL A 39 -4.07 -1.53 -9.57
N PHE A 40 -2.95 -1.31 -10.24
CA PHE A 40 -1.67 -1.94 -9.92
C PHE A 40 -0.73 -0.88 -9.35
N ILE A 41 -0.18 -1.13 -8.16
CA ILE A 41 0.93 -0.34 -7.61
C ILE A 41 2.21 -1.14 -7.86
N ILE A 42 3.11 -0.58 -8.66
CA ILE A 42 4.36 -1.20 -9.08
C ILE A 42 5.51 -0.34 -8.55
N ASP A 43 6.49 -0.94 -7.89
CA ASP A 43 7.64 -0.23 -7.33
C ASP A 43 8.77 -0.03 -8.37
N PRO A 44 9.83 0.74 -8.05
CA PRO A 44 10.96 0.97 -8.97
C PRO A 44 11.68 -0.30 -9.43
N GLU A 45 11.61 -1.36 -8.65
CA GLU A 45 12.14 -2.70 -8.94
C GLU A 45 11.21 -3.54 -9.85
N GLN A 46 10.11 -2.93 -10.33
CA GLN A 46 9.10 -3.53 -11.21
C GLN A 46 8.30 -4.67 -10.55
N ILE A 47 8.22 -4.65 -9.22
CA ILE A 47 7.45 -5.63 -8.45
C ILE A 47 6.05 -5.07 -8.21
N ILE A 48 5.03 -5.89 -8.44
CA ILE A 48 3.65 -5.55 -8.09
C ILE A 48 3.50 -5.63 -6.57
N ARG A 49 3.23 -4.49 -5.93
CA ARG A 49 3.11 -4.35 -4.47
C ARG A 49 1.68 -4.39 -3.98
N ALA A 50 0.73 -4.00 -4.82
CA ALA A 50 -0.69 -4.12 -4.53
C ALA A 50 -1.51 -4.22 -5.82
N ILE A 51 -2.61 -4.97 -5.74
CA ILE A 51 -3.63 -5.08 -6.78
C ILE A 51 -4.98 -4.79 -6.12
N LEU A 52 -5.73 -3.82 -6.66
CA LEU A 52 -7.11 -3.58 -6.25
C LEU A 52 -8.03 -3.82 -7.44
N VAL A 53 -9.05 -4.65 -7.26
CA VAL A 53 -10.00 -5.03 -8.31
C VAL A 53 -11.38 -4.50 -7.94
N TYR A 54 -11.88 -3.53 -8.71
CA TYR A 54 -13.24 -2.99 -8.54
C TYR A 54 -14.13 -3.42 -9.70
N PRO A 55 -15.43 -3.73 -9.45
CA PRO A 55 -16.36 -3.98 -10.54
C PRO A 55 -16.63 -2.70 -11.33
N ILE A 56 -17.08 -2.84 -12.58
CA ILE A 56 -17.37 -1.71 -13.48
C ILE A 56 -18.41 -0.75 -12.87
N THR A 57 -19.34 -1.30 -12.08
CA THR A 57 -20.44 -0.60 -11.40
C THR A 57 -20.02 0.36 -10.29
N ASN A 58 -18.80 0.20 -9.75
CA ASN A 58 -18.36 0.96 -8.57
C ASN A 58 -17.13 1.82 -8.91
N GLY A 59 -17.18 3.09 -8.52
CA GLY A 59 -16.03 3.99 -8.60
C GLY A 59 -14.94 3.59 -7.61
N ARG A 60 -13.68 3.84 -7.98
CA ARG A 60 -12.52 3.65 -7.09
C ARG A 60 -12.44 4.77 -6.06
N ASN A 61 -11.89 4.46 -4.89
CA ASN A 61 -11.55 5.45 -3.87
C ASN A 61 -10.11 5.95 -4.07
N ILE A 62 -9.93 7.12 -4.69
CA ILE A 62 -8.60 7.70 -4.94
C ILE A 62 -7.82 8.00 -3.66
N PRO A 63 -8.42 8.60 -2.60
CA PRO A 63 -7.77 8.72 -1.30
C PRO A 63 -7.17 7.42 -0.76
N GLU A 64 -7.86 6.29 -0.90
CA GLU A 64 -7.33 5.00 -0.43
C GLU A 64 -6.12 4.52 -1.24
N ILE A 65 -6.16 4.71 -2.56
CA ILE A 65 -5.01 4.37 -3.42
C ILE A 65 -3.79 5.21 -3.03
N LEU A 66 -3.99 6.50 -2.74
CA LEU A 66 -2.91 7.38 -2.28
C LEU A 66 -2.40 6.98 -0.87
N ARG A 67 -3.31 6.65 0.05
CA ARG A 67 -2.95 6.19 1.40
C ARG A 67 -2.13 4.91 1.34
N LEU A 68 -2.53 3.94 0.51
CA LEU A 68 -1.80 2.69 0.32
C LEU A 68 -0.42 2.92 -0.30
N LEU A 69 -0.31 3.80 -1.30
CA LEU A 69 0.99 4.18 -1.87
C LEU A 69 1.93 4.75 -0.80
N ILE A 70 1.45 5.72 0.00
CA ILE A 70 2.24 6.32 1.07
C ILE A 70 2.61 5.27 2.13
N ALA A 71 1.69 4.37 2.47
CA ALA A 71 1.96 3.29 3.41
C ALA A 71 3.08 2.36 2.91
N LEU A 72 3.04 1.93 1.65
CA LEU A 72 4.09 1.10 1.04
C LEU A 72 5.45 1.82 1.04
N GLN A 73 5.47 3.10 0.67
CA GLN A 73 6.70 3.91 0.73
C GLN A 73 7.22 4.04 2.17
N THR A 74 6.32 4.23 3.15
CA THR A 74 6.67 4.33 4.56
C THR A 74 7.25 3.02 5.10
N THR A 75 6.67 1.88 4.73
CA THR A 75 7.20 0.57 5.16
C THR A 75 8.58 0.30 4.60
N ASP A 76 8.82 0.70 3.34
CA ASP A 76 10.09 0.47 2.65
C ASP A 76 11.18 1.41 3.19
N GLU A 77 10.87 2.69 3.41
CA GLU A 77 11.83 3.69 3.87
C GLU A 77 12.24 3.47 5.33
N PHE A 78 11.28 3.22 6.22
CA PHE A 78 11.54 3.17 7.67
C PHE A 78 11.67 1.76 8.24
N ASN A 79 11.48 0.72 7.41
CA ASN A 79 11.43 -0.69 7.82
C ASN A 79 10.43 -0.91 8.97
N VAL A 80 9.20 -0.48 8.74
CA VAL A 80 8.08 -0.49 9.70
C VAL A 80 6.86 -1.17 9.11
N ILE A 81 5.83 -1.34 9.92
CA ILE A 81 4.54 -1.91 9.53
C ILE A 81 3.46 -0.85 9.75
N THR A 82 2.67 -0.57 8.72
CA THR A 82 1.47 0.27 8.84
C THR A 82 0.27 -0.61 9.24
N PRO A 83 -0.32 -0.42 10.44
CA PRO A 83 -1.45 -1.23 10.88
C PRO A 83 -2.73 -1.00 10.06
N ALA A 84 -3.77 -1.77 10.38
CA ALA A 84 -5.10 -1.58 9.79
C ALA A 84 -5.58 -0.13 9.99
N ASN A 85 -6.15 0.46 8.94
CA ASN A 85 -6.64 1.84 8.89
C ASN A 85 -5.59 2.94 9.09
N TRP A 86 -4.30 2.61 9.13
CA TRP A 86 -3.22 3.58 9.31
C TRP A 86 -3.29 4.73 8.30
N GLN A 87 -3.18 5.96 8.79
CA GLN A 87 -3.06 7.18 8.00
C GLN A 87 -1.67 7.79 8.15
N PRO A 88 -1.20 8.56 7.15
CA PRO A 88 0.04 9.33 7.29
C PRO A 88 0.01 10.22 8.54
N GLY A 89 1.00 10.04 9.41
CA GLY A 89 1.10 10.71 10.71
C GLY A 89 0.71 9.85 11.91
N ASP A 90 -0.02 8.76 11.70
CA ASP A 90 -0.31 7.79 12.76
C ASP A 90 0.96 7.02 13.18
N PRO A 91 1.05 6.55 14.44
CA PRO A 91 2.12 5.67 14.87
C PRO A 91 2.19 4.40 14.02
N VAL A 92 3.40 3.94 13.76
CA VAL A 92 3.67 2.69 13.03
C VAL A 92 4.09 1.59 13.97
N LEU A 93 3.88 0.35 13.57
CA LEU A 93 4.39 -0.82 14.27
C LEU A 93 5.83 -1.10 13.85
N VAL A 94 6.64 -1.58 14.78
CA VAL A 94 7.95 -2.16 14.45
C VAL A 94 7.84 -3.66 14.24
N PRO A 95 8.65 -4.27 13.35
CA PRO A 95 8.67 -5.70 13.19
C PRO A 95 8.92 -6.43 14.53
N PRO A 96 8.28 -7.59 14.75
CA PRO A 96 8.53 -8.38 15.95
C PRO A 96 9.98 -8.89 15.95
N PRO A 97 10.57 -9.13 17.13
CA PRO A 97 11.91 -9.71 17.24
C PRO A 97 11.95 -11.07 16.55
N ARG A 98 13.02 -11.35 15.80
CA ARG A 98 13.20 -12.65 15.11
C ARG A 98 14.17 -13.57 15.84
N THR A 99 14.90 -13.05 16.83
CA THR A 99 15.85 -13.82 17.64
C THR A 99 15.55 -13.64 19.12
N TYR A 100 16.00 -14.60 19.94
CA TYR A 100 15.85 -14.55 21.39
C TYR A 100 16.55 -13.33 21.99
N THR A 101 17.72 -12.95 21.48
CA THR A 101 18.45 -11.76 21.94
C THR A 101 17.63 -10.47 21.72
N GLN A 102 17.07 -10.29 20.53
CA GLN A 102 16.22 -9.13 20.23
C GLN A 102 14.94 -9.10 21.08
N LEU A 103 14.38 -10.27 21.39
CA LEU A 103 13.23 -10.40 22.28
C LEU A 103 13.60 -9.91 23.69
N VAL A 104 14.71 -10.41 24.24
CA VAL A 104 15.19 -10.05 25.58
C VAL A 104 15.49 -8.55 25.67
N GLU A 105 16.15 -7.97 24.65
CA GLU A 105 16.39 -6.53 24.56
C GLU A 105 15.10 -5.73 24.60
N ARG A 106 14.09 -6.13 23.81
CA ARG A 106 12.80 -5.43 23.74
C ARG A 106 11.98 -5.54 25.02
N VAL A 107 11.98 -6.70 25.67
CA VAL A 107 11.23 -6.93 26.92
C VAL A 107 11.86 -6.18 28.08
N ASN A 108 13.19 -6.14 28.14
CA ASN A 108 13.90 -5.51 29.26
C ASN A 108 13.86 -3.98 29.20
N ASP A 109 13.94 -3.38 28.02
CA ASP A 109 13.94 -1.92 27.90
C ASP A 109 13.37 -1.39 26.57
N PRO A 110 12.04 -1.43 26.38
CA PRO A 110 11.39 -0.92 25.18
C PRO A 110 11.52 0.61 25.05
N SER A 111 11.58 1.32 26.17
CA SER A 111 11.62 2.79 26.22
C SER A 111 12.95 3.36 25.70
N GLN A 112 14.08 2.68 25.91
CA GLN A 112 15.37 3.08 25.30
C GLN A 112 15.35 3.02 23.78
N GLN A 113 14.48 2.20 23.19
CA GLN A 113 14.28 2.13 21.74
C GLN A 113 13.23 3.13 21.24
N GLY A 114 12.68 3.97 22.11
CA GLY A 114 11.59 4.89 21.79
C GLY A 114 10.30 4.16 21.39
N LEU A 115 10.09 2.95 21.93
CA LEU A 115 8.94 2.11 21.60
C LEU A 115 7.87 2.15 22.69
N GLU A 116 6.62 2.25 22.27
CA GLU A 116 5.45 2.05 23.11
C GLU A 116 4.87 0.65 22.84
N CYS A 117 5.09 -0.28 23.77
CA CYS A 117 4.73 -1.68 23.61
C CYS A 117 3.53 -2.07 24.47
N ALA A 118 2.52 -2.68 23.84
CA ALA A 118 1.45 -3.38 24.55
C ALA A 118 1.87 -4.82 24.91
N ASP A 119 2.69 -5.43 24.04
CA ASP A 119 3.29 -6.74 24.21
C ASP A 119 4.63 -6.79 23.46
N TRP A 120 5.44 -7.82 23.64
CA TRP A 120 6.79 -7.93 23.06
C TRP A 120 6.79 -7.92 21.52
N PHE A 121 5.72 -8.39 20.89
CA PHE A 121 5.55 -8.36 19.43
C PHE A 121 4.76 -7.14 18.94
N TRP A 122 4.11 -6.41 19.85
CA TRP A 122 3.18 -5.34 19.53
C TRP A 122 3.69 -4.01 20.08
N CYS A 123 4.58 -3.38 19.32
CA CYS A 123 5.26 -2.15 19.70
C CYS A 123 5.10 -1.08 18.61
N TYR A 124 4.78 0.13 19.03
CA TYR A 124 4.65 1.31 18.18
C TYR A 124 5.83 2.25 18.33
N LYS A 125 6.06 3.04 17.28
CA LYS A 125 6.88 4.25 17.35
C LYS A 125 6.25 5.36 16.50
N PRO A 126 6.41 6.64 16.90
CA PRO A 126 6.07 7.75 16.01
C PRO A 126 7.05 7.79 14.83
N ILE A 127 6.57 8.20 13.65
CA ILE A 127 7.45 8.63 12.56
C ILE A 127 7.48 10.14 12.57
N LEU A 128 8.64 10.71 12.88
CA LEU A 128 8.89 12.12 12.66
C LEU A 128 9.06 12.32 11.15
N THR A 129 7.97 12.65 10.46
CA THR A 129 8.04 13.05 9.05
C THR A 129 8.64 14.45 9.00
N THR A 130 9.96 14.55 8.79
CA THR A 130 10.55 15.75 8.21
C THR A 130 10.10 15.82 6.77
N LYS A 131 9.06 16.62 6.50
CA LYS A 131 8.75 17.09 5.15
C LYS A 131 9.94 17.80 4.53
#